data_AF-A0A7I0IUX8-F1
#
_entry.id   AF-A0A7I0IUX8-F1
#
_cell.length_a   1.000
_cell.length_b   1.000
_cell.length_c   1.000
_cell.angle_alpha   90.00
_cell.angle_beta   90.00
_cell.angle_gamma   90.00
#
_symmetry.space_group_name_H-M   'P 1'
#
loop_
_entity.id
_entity.type
_entity.pdbx_description
1 polymer ?
#
loop_
_entity_poly.entity_id
_entity_poly.type
_entity_poly.pdbx_seq_one_letter_code
_entity_poly.pdbx_strand_id
1 'polypeptide(L)'
;MVILRFSLILFLILFLGTCTKTSQSYEACERADLDYLACSLVIYQSYTYCAESASTVSGSTEIKAAAKFRCDAERLVGSYYCEDIKKKACGTK
;
A
#
# COMPACT_ATOMS: atom_id res chain seq x y z
N MET A 1 -49.64 13.63 17.91
CA MET A 1 -48.85 12.47 17.41
C MET A 1 -48.12 12.75 16.09
N VAL A 2 -48.67 13.54 15.15
CA VAL A 2 -48.03 13.82 13.85
C VAL A 2 -46.74 14.63 13.96
N ILE A 3 -46.72 15.66 14.83
CA ILE A 3 -45.54 16.52 15.05
C ILE A 3 -44.35 15.72 15.60
N LEU A 4 -44.59 14.83 16.58
CA LEU A 4 -43.56 13.96 17.15
C LEU A 4 -42.94 13.04 16.10
N ARG A 5 -43.75 12.51 15.17
CA ARG A 5 -43.27 11.67 14.06
C ARG A 5 -42.40 12.47 13.08
N PHE A 6 -42.77 13.71 12.78
CA PHE A 6 -41.96 14.59 11.94
C PHE A 6 -40.62 14.97 12.58
N SER A 7 -40.61 15.29 13.87
CA SER A 7 -39.37 15.59 14.61
C SER A 7 -38.41 14.40 14.61
N LEU A 8 -38.93 13.17 14.75
CA LEU A 8 -38.14 11.95 14.78
C LEU A 8 -37.53 11.62 13.41
N ILE A 9 -38.29 11.84 12.32
CA ILE A 9 -37.80 11.69 10.95
C ILE A 9 -36.71 12.72 10.64
N LEU A 10 -36.91 13.99 11.03
CA LEU A 10 -35.92 15.05 10.84
C LEU A 10 -34.62 14.75 11.60
N PHE A 11 -34.73 14.25 12.83
CA PHE A 11 -33.57 13.85 13.63
C PHE A 11 -32.80 12.68 13.00
N LEU A 12 -33.51 11.68 12.47
CA LEU A 12 -32.89 10.56 11.74
C LEU A 12 -32.13 11.05 10.50
N ILE A 13 -32.72 11.92 9.68
CA ILE A 13 -32.08 12.45 8.46
C ILE A 13 -30.81 13.24 8.80
N LEU A 14 -30.85 14.05 9.86
CA LEU A 14 -29.68 14.80 10.34
C LEU A 14 -28.58 13.86 10.85
N PHE A 15 -28.94 12.79 11.57
CA PHE A 15 -27.98 11.81 12.07
C PHE A 15 -27.31 11.03 10.93
N LEU A 16 -28.07 10.60 9.92
CA LEU A 16 -27.53 9.94 8.73
C LEU A 16 -26.59 10.87 7.93
N GLY A 17 -26.87 12.18 7.90
CA GLY A 17 -25.99 13.16 7.25
C GLY A 17 -24.63 13.36 7.92
N THR A 18 -24.50 13.00 9.21
CA THR A 18 -23.23 13.10 9.96
C THR A 18 -22.39 11.81 9.93
N CYS A 19 -22.98 10.66 9.60
CA CYS A 19 -22.28 9.36 9.54
C CYS A 19 -21.61 9.05 8.20
N THR A 20 -21.83 9.85 7.15
CA THR A 20 -21.33 9.57 5.80
C THR A 20 -19.97 10.20 5.47
N LYS A 21 -19.33 10.91 6.41
CA LYS A 21 -18.01 11.51 6.21
C LYS A 21 -16.92 10.69 6.90
N THR A 22 -16.49 9.61 6.28
CA THR A 22 -15.07 9.25 6.35
C THR A 22 -14.30 10.47 5.85
N SER A 23 -13.28 10.91 6.60
CA SER A 23 -12.48 12.05 6.15
C SER A 23 -11.84 11.70 4.81
N GLN A 24 -11.72 12.67 3.90
CA GLN A 24 -11.03 12.48 2.61
C GLN A 24 -9.61 11.93 2.80
N SER A 25 -8.98 12.22 3.95
CA SER A 25 -7.69 11.67 4.36
C SER A 25 -7.72 10.16 4.65
N TYR A 26 -8.85 9.62 5.12
CA TYR A 26 -9.00 8.20 5.42
C TYR A 26 -9.12 7.37 4.14
N GLU A 27 -9.99 7.79 3.22
CA GLU A 27 -10.14 7.13 1.92
C GLU A 27 -8.84 7.20 1.09
N ALA A 28 -8.13 8.34 1.14
CA ALA A 28 -6.83 8.48 0.50
C ALA A 28 -5.78 7.53 1.08
N CYS A 29 -5.81 7.31 2.40
CA CYS A 29 -4.87 6.41 3.05
C CYS A 29 -5.20 4.93 2.81
N GLU A 30 -6.48 4.56 2.79
CA GLU A 30 -6.92 3.21 2.42
C GLU A 30 -6.51 2.84 0.99
N ARG A 31 -6.65 3.79 0.05
CA ARG A 31 -6.15 3.60 -1.32
C ARG A 31 -4.62 3.49 -1.37
N ALA A 32 -3.90 4.27 -0.56
CA ALA A 32 -2.44 4.18 -0.48
C ALA A 32 -1.94 2.86 0.12
N ASP A 33 -2.70 2.22 1.02
CA ASP A 33 -2.41 0.87 1.52
C ASP A 33 -2.54 -0.18 0.41
N LEU A 34 -3.54 -0.05 -0.46
CA LEU A 34 -3.68 -0.91 -1.64
C LEU A 34 -2.54 -0.68 -2.64
N ASP A 35 -2.16 0.57 -2.89
CA ASP A 35 -1.03 0.90 -3.78
C ASP A 35 0.30 0.36 -3.22
N TYR A 36 0.51 0.46 -1.90
CA TYR A 36 1.65 -0.15 -1.22
C TYR A 36 1.68 -1.66 -1.40
N LEU A 37 0.54 -2.34 -1.24
CA LEU A 37 0.45 -3.79 -1.40
C LEU A 37 0.75 -4.21 -2.84
N ALA A 38 0.18 -3.51 -3.83
CA ALA A 38 0.43 -3.77 -5.24
C ALA A 38 1.90 -3.55 -5.60
N CYS A 39 2.49 -2.43 -5.15
CA CYS A 39 3.91 -2.14 -5.33
C CYS A 39 4.78 -3.24 -4.72
N SER A 40 4.51 -3.62 -3.47
CA SER A 40 5.25 -4.67 -2.76
C SER A 40 5.17 -6.01 -3.47
N LEU A 41 4.00 -6.37 -4.00
CA LEU A 41 3.80 -7.60 -4.78
C LEU A 41 4.67 -7.61 -6.04
N VAL A 42 4.70 -6.50 -6.78
CA VAL A 42 5.52 -6.36 -7.99
C VAL A 42 7.00 -6.48 -7.65
N ILE A 43 7.48 -5.77 -6.62
CA ILE A 43 8.88 -5.86 -6.18
C ILE A 43 9.26 -7.30 -5.78
N TYR A 44 8.36 -7.99 -5.06
CA TYR A 44 8.60 -9.38 -4.66
C TYR A 44 8.65 -10.32 -5.87
N GLN A 45 7.77 -10.15 -6.85
CA GLN A 45 7.76 -10.93 -8.08
C GLN A 45 9.04 -10.69 -8.90
N SER A 46 9.44 -9.44 -9.05
CA SER A 46 10.69 -9.06 -9.74
C SER A 46 11.92 -9.63 -9.05
N TYR A 47 11.98 -9.55 -7.71
CA TYR A 47 13.05 -10.16 -6.93
C TYR A 47 13.10 -11.67 -7.12
N THR A 48 11.96 -12.37 -7.05
CA THR A 48 11.91 -13.83 -7.22
C THR A 48 12.46 -14.24 -8.58
N TYR A 49 12.02 -13.57 -9.65
CA TYR A 49 12.53 -13.80 -10.99
C TYR A 49 14.04 -13.50 -11.12
N CYS A 50 14.49 -12.38 -10.53
CA CYS A 50 15.91 -12.02 -10.52
C CYS A 50 16.74 -13.07 -9.76
N ALA A 51 16.27 -13.52 -8.60
CA ALA A 51 16.96 -14.50 -7.77
C ALA A 51 17.05 -15.87 -8.46
N GLU A 52 15.98 -16.32 -9.10
CA GLU A 52 15.99 -17.52 -9.94
C GLU A 52 17.00 -17.38 -11.08
N SER A 53 16.97 -16.26 -11.80
CA SER A 53 17.94 -15.98 -12.88
C SER A 53 19.38 -15.95 -12.36
N ALA A 54 19.64 -15.29 -11.24
CA ALA A 54 20.95 -15.21 -10.58
C ALA A 54 21.44 -16.58 -10.11
N SER A 55 20.53 -17.49 -9.72
CA SER A 55 20.88 -18.85 -9.32
C SER A 55 21.49 -19.68 -10.45
N THR A 56 21.16 -19.34 -11.71
CA THR A 56 21.69 -20.00 -12.91
C THR A 56 23.04 -19.45 -13.37
N VAL A 57 23.51 -18.34 -12.78
CA VAL A 57 24.80 -17.73 -13.14
C VAL A 57 25.95 -18.66 -12.75
N SER A 58 26.79 -18.99 -13.72
CA SER A 58 28.03 -19.75 -13.53
C SER A 58 29.24 -18.80 -13.38
N GLY A 59 30.31 -19.29 -12.75
CA GLY A 59 31.51 -18.50 -12.48
C GLY A 59 32.05 -18.67 -11.06
N SER A 60 32.95 -17.78 -10.67
CA SER A 60 33.54 -17.76 -9.33
C SER A 60 32.50 -17.43 -8.26
N THR A 61 32.85 -17.67 -6.99
CA THR A 61 32.00 -17.37 -5.83
C THR A 61 31.60 -15.89 -5.78
N GLU A 62 32.50 -15.00 -6.18
CA GLU A 62 32.29 -13.54 -6.21
C GLU A 62 31.27 -13.16 -7.28
N ILE A 63 31.30 -13.81 -8.46
CA ILE A 63 30.35 -13.56 -9.55
C ILE A 63 28.93 -13.98 -9.14
N LYS A 64 28.80 -15.16 -8.53
CA LYS A 64 27.50 -15.65 -8.03
C LYS A 64 26.96 -14.77 -6.92
N ALA A 65 27.82 -14.35 -5.99
CA ALA A 65 27.44 -13.43 -4.92
C ALA A 65 26.99 -12.08 -5.49
N ALA A 66 27.74 -11.49 -6.41
CA ALA A 66 27.41 -10.21 -7.03
C ALA A 66 26.05 -10.25 -7.77
N ALA A 67 25.77 -11.34 -8.48
CA ALA A 67 24.48 -11.54 -9.15
C ALA A 67 23.31 -11.55 -8.16
N LYS A 68 23.45 -12.26 -7.03
CA LYS A 68 22.43 -12.27 -5.96
C LYS A 68 22.31 -10.90 -5.28
N PHE A 69 23.44 -10.25 -4.97
CA PHE A 69 23.46 -8.93 -4.32
C PHE A 69 22.73 -7.88 -5.14
N ARG A 70 22.78 -7.93 -6.47
CA ARG A 70 22.01 -7.03 -7.33
C ARG A 70 20.50 -7.19 -7.10
N CYS A 71 20.00 -8.42 -7.06
CA CYS A 71 18.58 -8.69 -6.80
C CYS A 71 18.17 -8.22 -5.39
N ASP A 72 19.02 -8.46 -4.39
CA ASP A 72 18.76 -8.00 -3.02
C ASP A 72 18.71 -6.47 -2.91
N ALA A 73 19.60 -5.78 -3.64
CA ALA A 73 19.63 -4.32 -3.70
C ALA A 73 18.39 -3.74 -4.39
N GLU A 74 17.99 -4.30 -5.54
CA GLU A 74 16.78 -3.90 -6.26
C GLU A 74 15.53 -4.09 -5.38
N ARG A 75 15.44 -5.22 -4.67
CA ARG A 75 14.36 -5.47 -3.71
C ARG A 75 14.32 -4.41 -2.62
N LEU A 76 15.46 -4.09 -2.02
CA LEU A 76 15.55 -3.12 -0.93
C LEU A 76 15.12 -1.72 -1.39
N VAL A 77 15.63 -1.25 -2.53
CA VAL A 77 15.26 0.05 -3.11
C VAL A 77 13.77 0.08 -3.45
N GLY A 78 13.26 -1.00 -4.05
CA GLY A 78 11.83 -1.15 -4.35
C GLY A 78 10.94 -1.06 -3.11
N SER A 79 11.32 -1.74 -2.01
CA SER A 79 10.57 -1.68 -0.76
C SER A 79 10.53 -0.26 -0.17
N TYR A 80 11.65 0.47 -0.17
CA TYR A 80 11.67 1.87 0.26
C TYR A 80 10.78 2.77 -0.61
N TYR A 81 10.77 2.54 -1.93
CA TYR A 81 9.90 3.27 -2.85
C TYR A 81 8.40 3.02 -2.54
N CYS A 82 8.01 1.76 -2.31
CA CYS A 82 6.63 1.44 -1.94
C CYS A 82 6.24 2.11 -0.60
N GLU A 83 7.12 2.09 0.40
CA GLU A 83 6.88 2.78 1.67
C GLU A 83 6.73 4.30 1.50
N ASP A 84 7.55 4.92 0.65
CA ASP A 84 7.50 6.35 0.39
C ASP A 84 6.18 6.78 -0.26
N ILE A 85 5.64 5.97 -1.19
CA ILE A 85 4.29 6.17 -1.75
C ILE A 85 3.25 6.24 -0.63
N LYS A 86 3.26 5.27 0.29
CA LYS A 86 2.33 5.23 1.41
C LYS A 86 2.51 6.42 2.35
N LYS A 87 3.75 6.75 2.71
CA LYS A 87 4.07 7.87 3.61
C LYS A 87 3.61 9.21 3.02
N LYS A 88 3.76 9.41 1.72
CA LYS A 88 3.30 10.64 1.03
C LYS A 88 1.78 10.80 1.06
N ALA A 89 1.03 9.70 0.96
CA ALA A 89 -0.43 9.75 0.93
C ALA A 89 -1.07 9.77 2.33
N CYS A 90 -0.52 9.04 3.30
CA CYS A 90 -1.07 8.91 4.66
C CYS A 90 -0.43 9.85 5.70
N GLY A 91 0.71 10.45 5.39
CA GLY A 91 1.59 11.13 6.36
C GLY A 91 2.46 10.16 7.17
N THR A 92 3.52 10.68 7.77
CA THR A 92 4.31 9.97 8.78
C THR A 92 3.56 10.04 10.11
N LYS A 93 2.83 8.99 10.49
CA LYS A 93 2.48 8.81 11.90
C LYS A 93 3.72 8.37 12.67
#